data_AF-F0G0G1-F1
#
_entry.id   AF-F0G0G1-F1
#
_cell.length_a   1.000
_cell.length_b   1.000
_cell.length_c   1.000
_cell.angle_alpha   90.00
_cell.angle_beta   90.00
_cell.angle_gamma   90.00
#
_symmetry.space_group_name_H-M   'P 1'
#
loop_
_entity.id
_entity.type
_entity.pdbx_description
1 polymer ?
#
loop_
_entity_poly.entity_id
_entity_poly.type
_entity_poly.pdbx_seq_one_letter_code
_entity_poly.pdbx_strand_id
1 'polypeptide(L)' 'MTRRADRLFQIAELLRGRRLTTAQQLADWLSVSPRTVYRDVRDLQLSGVPIEGEAGIGYRLN' A
#
# COMPACT_ATOMS: atom_id res chain seq x y z
N MET A 1 -3.74 -17.26 6.78
CA MET A 1 -3.79 -15.79 6.98
C MET A 1 -2.41 -15.21 6.71
N THR A 2 -2.29 -14.28 5.77
CA THR A 2 -1.04 -13.56 5.51
C THR A 2 -0.67 -12.72 6.74
N ARG A 3 0.56 -12.82 7.24
CA ARG A 3 0.97 -12.02 8.38
C ARG A 3 1.01 -10.55 7.97
N ARG A 4 0.76 -9.66 8.92
CA ARG A 4 0.74 -8.22 8.68
C ARG A 4 2.07 -7.72 8.09
N ALA A 5 3.20 -8.19 8.61
CA ALA A 5 4.53 -7.83 8.11
C ALA A 5 4.72 -8.20 6.62
N ASP A 6 4.32 -9.42 6.24
CA ASP A 6 4.39 -9.89 4.84
C ASP A 6 3.59 -8.96 3.91
N ARG A 7 2.40 -8.53 4.35
CA ARG A 7 1.56 -7.63 3.56
C ARG A 7 2.13 -6.22 3.43
N LEU A 8 2.75 -5.69 4.50
CA LEU A 8 3.44 -4.39 4.45
C LEU A 8 4.61 -4.44 3.45
N PHE A 9 5.39 -5.52 3.48
CA PHE A 9 6.46 -5.76 2.50
C PHE A 9 5.90 -5.85 1.07
N GLN A 10 4.82 -6.62 0.86
CA GLN A 10 4.17 -6.72 -0.45
C GLN A 10 3.64 -5.39 -0.97
N ILE A 11 3.07 -4.53 -0.12
CA ILE A 11 2.63 -3.19 -0.54
C ILE A 11 3.81 -2.37 -1.06
N ALA A 12 4.93 -2.33 -0.33
CA ALA A 12 6.11 -1.59 -0.76
C ALA A 12 6.64 -2.12 -2.11
N GLU A 13 6.72 -3.44 -2.28
CA GLU A 13 7.17 -4.05 -3.54
C GLU A 13 6.19 -3.79 -4.70
N LEU A 14 4.87 -3.84 -4.46
CA LEU A 14 3.88 -3.55 -5.48
C LEU A 14 3.93 -2.10 -5.97
N LEU A 15 4.30 -1.15 -5.09
CA LEU A 15 4.48 0.25 -5.46
C LEU A 15 5.80 0.51 -6.20
N ARG A 16 6.80 -0.37 -6.05
CA ARG A 16 8.12 -0.20 -6.67
C ARG A 16 8.00 -0.23 -8.19
N GLY A 17 8.55 0.78 -8.85
CA GLY A 17 8.53 0.90 -10.31
C GLY A 17 7.17 1.23 -10.92
N ARG A 18 6.14 1.52 -10.12
CA ARG A 18 4.82 1.96 -10.59
C ARG A 18 4.64 3.46 -10.41
N ARG A 19 4.04 4.11 -11.42
CA ARG A 19 3.81 5.56 -11.44
C ARG A 19 2.72 6.02 -10.46
N LEU A 20 1.64 5.24 -10.34
CA LEU A 20 0.55 5.43 -9.39
C LEU A 20 -0.22 4.11 -9.24
N THR A 21 -0.63 3.75 -8.02
CA THR A 21 -1.43 2.54 -7.74
C THR A 21 -2.51 2.85 -6.73
N THR A 22 -3.76 2.55 -7.04
CA THR A 22 -4.89 2.85 -6.15
C THR A 22 -4.99 1.87 -4.99
N ALA A 23 -5.69 2.28 -3.93
CA ALA A 23 -5.98 1.37 -2.81
C ALA A 23 -6.83 0.17 -3.25
N GLN A 24 -7.71 0.34 -4.25
CA GLN A 24 -8.51 -0.74 -4.80
C GLN A 24 -7.63 -1.78 -5.50
N GLN A 25 -6.67 -1.36 -6.33
CA GLN A 25 -5.73 -2.28 -6.99
C GLN A 25 -4.92 -3.11 -5.99
N LEU A 26 -4.37 -2.45 -4.96
CA LEU A 26 -3.65 -3.12 -3.88
C LEU A 26 -4.56 -4.10 -3.11
N ALA A 27 -5.80 -3.70 -2.85
CA ALA A 27 -6.78 -4.52 -2.16
C ALA A 27 -7.10 -5.79 -2.94
N ASP A 28 -7.32 -5.66 -4.25
CA ASP A 28 -7.61 -6.77 -5.15
C ASP A 28 -6.43 -7.75 -5.22
N TRP A 29 -5.19 -7.24 -5.41
CA TRP A 29 -3.99 -8.08 -5.49
C TRP A 29 -3.66 -8.80 -4.18
N LEU A 30 -3.92 -8.15 -3.04
CA LEU A 30 -3.60 -8.69 -1.72
C LEU A 30 -4.78 -9.45 -1.09
N SER A 31 -5.93 -9.51 -1.77
CA SER A 31 -7.17 -10.10 -1.26
C SER A 31 -7.57 -9.55 0.12
N VAL A 32 -7.55 -8.23 0.27
CA VAL A 32 -7.96 -7.50 1.48
C VAL A 32 -8.95 -6.39 1.13
N SER A 33 -9.48 -5.69 2.13
CA SER A 33 -10.32 -4.51 1.88
C SER A 33 -9.47 -3.26 1.60
N PRO A 34 -9.99 -2.27 0.85
CA PRO A 34 -9.34 -0.97 0.69
C PRO A 34 -9.04 -0.27 2.03
N ARG A 35 -9.91 -0.44 3.03
CA ARG A 35 -9.67 0.05 4.40
C ARG A 35 -8.42 -0.56 5.03
N THR A 36 -8.12 -1.82 4.74
CA THR A 36 -6.89 -2.48 5.19
C THR A 36 -5.67 -1.87 4.52
N VAL A 37 -5.76 -1.60 3.21
CA VAL A 37 -4.70 -0.92 2.46
C VAL A 37 -4.43 0.48 3.00
N TYR A 38 -5.47 1.28 3.25
CA TYR A 38 -5.31 2.63 3.81
C TYR A 38 -4.56 2.63 5.14
N ARG A 39 -4.93 1.72 6.05
CA ARG A 39 -4.24 1.59 7.33
C ARG A 39 -2.77 1.20 7.12
N ASP A 40 -2.53 0.18 6.30
CA ASP A 40 -1.19 -0.37 6.10
C ASP A 40 -0.25 0.60 5.37
N VAL A 41 -0.76 1.37 4.40
CA VAL A 41 -0.01 2.47 3.77
C VAL A 41 0.31 3.58 4.78
N ARG A 42 -0.64 3.96 5.63
CA ARG A 42 -0.39 4.93 6.70
C ARG A 42 0.70 4.45 7.65
N ASP A 43 0.69 3.17 8.00
CA ASP A 43 1.71 2.60 8.88
C ASP A 43 3.10 2.56 8.21
N LEU A 44 3.16 2.27 6.91
CA LEU A 44 4.39 2.37 6.13
C LEU A 44 4.94 3.80 6.09
N GLN A 45 4.08 4.80 5.84
CA GLN A 45 4.46 6.22 5.87
C GLN A 45 4.99 6.64 7.25
N LEU A 46 4.30 6.26 8.33
CA LEU A 46 4.74 6.53 9.71
C LEU A 46 6.08 5.86 10.06
N SER A 47 6.39 4.73 9.41
CA SER A 47 7.68 4.04 9.56
C SER A 47 8.81 4.62 8.68
N GLY A 48 8.51 5.65 7.87
CA GLY A 48 9.50 6.34 7.03
C GLY A 48 9.63 5.80 5.60
N VAL A 49 8.76 4.90 5.16
CA VAL A 49 8.72 4.50 3.75
C VAL A 49 8.20 5.69 2.93
N PRO A 50 8.89 6.11 1.86
CA PRO A 50 8.56 7.32 1.09
C PRO A 50 7.38 7.08 0.14
N ILE A 51 6.23 6.68 0.69
CA ILE A 51 4.99 6.52 -0.06
C ILE A 51 4.29 7.88 -0.09
N GLU A 52 4.16 8.43 -1.29
CA GLU A 52 3.33 9.60 -1.55
C GLU A 52 1.92 9.20 -1.98
N GLY A 53 0.97 10.10 -1.78
CA GLY A 53 -0.40 9.95 -2.22
C GLY A 53 -1.38 9.75 -1.06
N GLU A 54 -2.67 9.77 -1.39
CA GLU A 54 -3.75 9.85 -0.43
C GLU A 54 -4.96 9.02 -0.87
N ALA A 55 -5.84 8.74 0.11
CA ALA A 55 -7.01 7.89 -0.10
C ALA A 55 -7.90 8.46 -1.21
N GLY A 56 -8.37 7.60 -2.11
CA GLY A 56 -9.17 8.01 -3.26
C GLY A 56 -8.38 8.50 -4.49
N ILE A 57 -7.08 8.82 -4.35
CA ILE A 57 -6.21 9.19 -5.49
C ILE A 57 -5.31 8.02 -5.88
N GLY A 58 -4.60 7.44 -4.90
CA GLY A 58 -3.62 6.37 -5.11
C GLY A 58 -2.26 6.72 -4.55
N TYR A 59 -1.32 5.77 -4.67
CA TYR A 59 -0.03 5.78 -4.00
C TYR A 59 1.12 5.52 -4.97
N ARG A 60 2.29 6.07 -4.66
CA ARG A 60 3.54 5.80 -5.38
C ARG A 60 4.73 5.87 -4.42
N LEU A 61 5.83 5.20 -4.76
CA LEU A 61 7.11 5.45 -4.09
C LEU A 61 7.79 6.66 -4.73
N ASN A 62 8.42 7.52 -3.92
CA ASN A 62 9.33 8.57 -4.39
C ASN A 62 10.80 8.18 -4.25
#